data_AF-A0A067FIB5-F1
#
_entry.id   AF-A0A067FIB5-F1
#
_cell.length_a   1.000
_cell.length_b   1.000
_cell.length_c   1.000
_cell.angle_alpha   90.00
_cell.angle_beta   90.00
_cell.angle_gamma   90.00
#
_symmetry.space_group_name_H-M   'P 1'
#
loop_
_entity.id
_entity.type
_entity.pdbx_description
1 polymer ?
#
loop_
_entity_poly.entity_id
_entity_poly.type
_entity_poly.pdbx_seq_one_letter_code
_entity_poly.pdbx_strand_id
1 'polypeptide(L)' 'ARCVATLLSEMKRRGKDCRFGVISMCIGSGMGAAAVFERGDCVDELCNARMVPTHTHLSKDAK' A
#
# COMPACT_ATOMS: atom_id res chain seq x y z
N ALA A 1 -4.49 -4.00 -14.51
CA ALA A 1 -4.76 -3.10 -13.36
C ALA A 1 -6.04 -3.41 -12.56
N ARG A 2 -6.67 -4.59 -12.71
CA ARG A 2 -7.97 -4.90 -12.07
C ARG A 2 -7.92 -4.81 -10.54
N CYS A 3 -6.94 -5.44 -9.89
CA CYS A 3 -6.86 -5.51 -8.43
C CYS A 3 -6.75 -4.12 -7.78
N VAL A 4 -5.94 -3.23 -8.35
CA VAL A 4 -5.79 -1.85 -7.88
C VAL A 4 -7.09 -1.07 -8.04
N ALA A 5 -7.74 -1.16 -9.20
CA ALA A 5 -9.02 -0.50 -9.45
C ALA A 5 -10.12 -0.98 -8.48
N THR A 6 -10.21 -2.30 -8.26
CA THR A 6 -11.15 -2.89 -7.30
C THR A 6 -10.85 -2.44 -5.87
N LEU A 7 -9.59 -2.46 -5.46
CA LEU A 7 -9.19 -2.04 -4.11
C LEU A 7 -9.53 -0.57 -3.88
N LEU A 8 -9.14 0.35 -4.77
CA LEU A 8 -9.44 1.77 -4.60
C LEU A 8 -10.96 2.05 -4.61
N SER A 9 -11.72 1.36 -5.45
CA SER A 9 -13.19 1.50 -5.48
C SER A 9 -13.84 0.98 -4.20
N GLU A 10 -13.39 -0.17 -3.69
CA GLU A 10 -13.93 -0.76 -2.47
C GLU A 10 -13.51 0.04 -1.23
N MET A 11 -12.26 0.48 -1.20
CA MET A 11 -11.76 1.42 -0.20
C MET A 11 -12.65 2.65 -0.21
N LYS A 12 -12.95 3.25 -1.38
CA LYS A 12 -13.87 4.39 -1.56
C LYS A 12 -15.27 4.13 -0.98
N ARG A 13 -15.83 2.95 -1.24
CA ARG A 13 -17.15 2.55 -0.75
C ARG A 13 -17.21 2.43 0.78
N ARG A 14 -16.15 1.92 1.42
CA ARG A 14 -16.09 1.67 2.87
C ARG A 14 -15.91 2.91 3.74
N GLY A 15 -15.74 4.10 3.15
CA GLY A 15 -15.55 5.33 3.90
C GLY A 15 -14.18 5.46 4.60
N LYS A 16 -14.13 6.37 5.59
CA LYS A 16 -12.89 6.81 6.25
C LYS A 16 -12.17 5.72 7.04
N ASP A 17 -12.91 4.70 7.49
CA ASP A 17 -12.37 3.59 8.26
C ASP A 17 -11.43 2.70 7.41
N CYS A 18 -11.57 2.74 6.08
CA CYS A 18 -10.72 2.01 5.15
C CYS A 18 -9.60 2.90 4.59
N ARG A 19 -8.72 3.34 5.50
CA ARG A 19 -7.61 4.27 5.22
C ARG A 19 -6.49 3.64 4.38
N PHE A 20 -6.05 2.45 4.75
CA PHE A 20 -4.95 1.73 4.11
C PHE A 20 -5.43 0.44 3.48
N GLY A 21 -4.88 0.10 2.32
CA GLY A 21 -5.16 -1.13 1.60
C GLY A 21 -3.88 -1.70 0.99
N VAL A 22 -3.82 -3.01 0.87
CA VAL A 22 -2.65 -3.69 0.30
C VAL A 22 -3.10 -4.61 -0.82
N ILE A 23 -2.39 -4.58 -1.94
CA ILE A 23 -2.44 -5.64 -2.96
C ILE A 23 -1.18 -6.47 -2.82
N SER A 24 -1.32 -7.80 -2.90
CA SER A 24 -0.21 -8.75 -3.02
C SER A 24 -0.52 -9.79 -4.08
N MET A 25 0.50 -10.24 -4.81
CA MET A 25 0.37 -11.27 -5.84
C MET A 25 1.70 -11.95 -6.12
N CYS A 26 1.63 -13.20 -6.58
CA CYS A 26 2.78 -13.92 -7.09
C CYS A 26 3.17 -13.41 -8.48
N ILE A 27 4.47 -13.32 -8.72
CA ILE A 27 5.05 -13.19 -10.05
C ILE A 27 5.82 -14.51 -10.25
N GLY A 28 5.43 -15.31 -11.25
CA GLY A 28 5.94 -16.68 -11.43
C GLY A 28 7.47 -16.81 -11.33
N SER A 29 7.95 -18.05 -11.19
CA SER A 29 9.37 -18.35 -10.90
C SER A 29 9.83 -17.95 -9.49
N GLY A 30 8.91 -17.97 -8.52
CA GLY A 30 9.24 -17.84 -7.09
C GLY A 30 9.29 -16.42 -6.54
N MET A 31 8.79 -15.42 -7.27
CA MET A 31 8.76 -14.02 -6.82
C MET A 31 7.37 -13.59 -6.34
N GLY A 32 7.32 -12.51 -5.55
CA GLY A 32 6.08 -11.89 -5.11
C GLY A 32 6.20 -10.37 -5.17
N ALA A 33 5.08 -9.69 -5.40
CA ALA A 33 4.99 -8.24 -5.35
C ALA A 33 3.85 -7.83 -4.43
N ALA A 34 4.07 -6.75 -3.68
CA ALA A 34 3.05 -6.12 -2.86
C ALA A 34 3.13 -4.59 -2.99
N ALA A 35 1.97 -3.93 -2.89
CA ALA A 35 1.85 -2.49 -2.92
C ALA A 35 0.85 -2.02 -1.85
N VAL A 36 1.25 -1.01 -1.07
CA VAL A 36 0.41 -0.37 -0.05
C VAL A 36 -0.16 0.92 -0.62
N PHE A 37 -1.47 1.13 -0.41
CA PHE A 37 -2.21 2.30 -0.87
C PHE A 37 -2.85 2.99 0.33
N GLU A 38 -2.83 4.32 0.33
CA GLU A 38 -3.58 5.16 1.25
C GLU A 38 -4.68 5.87 0.46
N ARG A 39 -5.90 5.95 1.02
CA ARG A 39 -7.01 6.61 0.33
C ARG A 39 -6.97 8.12 0.57
N GLY A 40 -6.77 8.88 -0.50
CA GLY A 40 -6.57 10.35 -0.44
C GLY A 40 -7.74 11.16 0.12
N ASP A 41 -8.98 10.66 0.04
CA ASP A 41 -10.17 11.43 0.46
C ASP A 41 -10.41 11.42 1.98
N CYS A 42 -9.76 10.54 2.73
CA CYS A 42 -10.09 10.31 4.15
C CYS A 42 -8.93 10.52 5.13
N VAL A 43 -7.81 11.06 4.68
CA VAL A 43 -6.63 11.30 5.51
C VAL A 43 -6.19 12.74 5.40
N ASP A 44 -5.95 13.32 6.57
CA ASP A 44 -5.62 14.69 6.90
C ASP A 44 -4.85 15.48 5.85
N GLU A 45 -5.12 16.79 5.80
CA GLU A 45 -4.21 17.77 5.21
C GLU A 45 -2.80 17.54 5.79
N LEU A 46 -1.95 16.90 4.98
CA LEU A 46 -0.50 16.75 5.16
C LEU A 46 -0.01 16.45 6.60
N CYS A 47 0.24 15.19 6.98
CA CYS A 47 1.17 14.94 8.11
C CYS A 47 1.91 13.60 8.15
N ASN A 48 1.38 12.48 7.62
CA ASN A 48 1.92 11.16 7.96
C ASN A 48 2.91 10.55 6.95
N ALA A 49 2.93 11.03 5.71
CA ALA A 49 3.91 10.62 4.70
C ALA A 49 5.18 11.50 4.80
N ARG A 50 5.92 11.43 5.92
CA ARG A 50 7.29 11.97 5.92
C ARG A 50 8.15 11.04 5.08
N MET A 51 8.87 11.60 4.10
CA MET A 51 9.88 10.87 3.34
C MET A 51 10.90 10.33 4.34
N VAL A 52 10.95 9.01 4.54
CA VAL A 52 11.93 8.38 5.42
C VAL A 52 13.27 8.45 4.68
N PRO A 53 14.25 9.24 5.16
CA PRO A 53 15.50 9.45 4.43
C PRO A 53 16.36 8.19 4.35
N THR A 54 16.11 7.21 5.23
CA THR A 54 16.88 5.96 5.32
C THR A 54 15.94 4.78 5.59
N HIS A 55 15.77 3.89 4.60
CA HIS A 55 15.06 2.61 4.78
C HIS A 55 15.93 1.62 5.60
N THR A 56 15.94 1.74 6.93
CA THR A 56 16.70 0.86 7.85
C THR A 56 16.00 -0.47 8.19
N HIS A 57 14.88 -0.81 7.54
CA HIS A 57 14.06 -1.98 7.87
C HIS A 57 14.14 -3.13 6.84
N LEU A 58 15.07 -3.09 5.88
CA LEU A 58 15.37 -4.28 5.09
C LEU A 58 16.05 -5.29 6.02
N SER A 59 15.36 -6.41 6.28
CA SER A 59 15.86 -7.52 7.08
C SER A 59 17.24 -7.96 6.59
N LYS A 60 18.11 -8.33 7.54
CA LYS A 60 19.47 -8.84 7.28
C LYS A 60 19.51 -10.03 6.32
N ASP A 61 18.37 -10.66 6.08
CA ASP A 61 18.16 -11.85 5.26
C ASP A 61 18.11 -11.56 3.75
N ALA A 62 18.22 -10.30 3.31
CA ALA A 62 18.29 -9.92 1.89
C ALA A 62 19.72 -9.99 1.30
N LYS A 63 20.60 -10.85 1.85
CA LYS A 63 22.00 -10.99 1.45
C LYS A 63 22.33 -12.40 0.99
#